data_AF-A0A381TB88-F1
#
_entry.id   AF-A0A381TB88-F1
#
_cell.length_a   1.000
_cell.length_b   1.000
_cell.length_c   1.000
_cell.angle_alpha   90.00
_cell.angle_beta   90.00
_cell.angle_gamma   90.00
#
_symmetry.space_group_name_H-M   'P 1'
#
loop_
_entity.id
_entity.type
_entity.pdbx_description
1 polymer ?
#
loop_
_entity_poly.entity_id
_entity_poly.type
_entity_poly.pdbx_seq_one_letter_code
_entity_poly.pdbx_strand_id
1 'polypeptide(L)'
;MNTQKNLMMFTIVISAIYGVWAIFAPGNILSTYGTPEEFINPVAQGIVMLFGVAAWVVALLGWHIRENVTEENIEKAMSYFALAWLLYGLHGVLAEKVQTWPEGLAPATFSESTIGGIVFLVFSVIYYMLRKPKSD
;
A
#
# COMPACT_ATOMS: atom_id res chain seq x y z
N MET A 1 12.23 20.14 -6.15
CA MET A 1 10.97 19.34 -6.20
C MET A 1 11.07 17.98 -6.89
N ASN A 2 12.14 17.68 -7.66
CA ASN A 2 12.24 16.42 -8.42
C ASN A 2 12.14 15.17 -7.55
N THR A 3 12.82 15.15 -6.41
CA THR A 3 12.77 14.03 -5.45
C THR A 3 11.34 13.71 -5.03
N GLN A 4 10.56 14.73 -4.65
CA GLN A 4 9.17 14.55 -4.21
C GLN A 4 8.29 14.04 -5.37
N LYS A 5 8.42 14.62 -6.57
CA LYS A 5 7.66 14.15 -7.74
C LYS A 5 8.02 12.71 -8.15
N ASN A 6 9.26 12.28 -7.91
CA ASN A 6 9.69 10.90 -8.16
C ASN A 6 9.12 9.95 -7.10
N LEU A 7 9.10 10.35 -5.83
CA LEU A 7 8.44 9.58 -4.78
C LEU A 7 6.93 9.47 -5.03
N MET A 8 6.25 10.54 -5.42
CA MET A 8 4.84 10.45 -5.81
C MET A 8 4.64 9.47 -6.97
N MET A 9 5.51 9.52 -7.99
CA MET A 9 5.48 8.58 -9.11
C MET A 9 5.66 7.12 -8.67
N PHE A 10 6.55 6.85 -7.72
CA PHE A 10 6.75 5.51 -7.18
C PHE A 10 5.46 4.94 -6.57
N THR A 11 4.75 5.72 -5.75
CA THR A 11 3.47 5.29 -5.20
C THR A 11 2.45 5.03 -6.30
N ILE A 12 2.34 5.92 -7.28
CA ILE A 12 1.41 5.77 -8.40
C ILE A 12 1.66 4.47 -9.17
N VAL A 13 2.92 4.20 -9.52
CA VAL A 13 3.30 3.01 -10.28
C VAL A 13 2.99 1.74 -9.49
N ILE A 14 3.34 1.69 -8.21
CA ILE A 14 3.01 0.53 -7.35
C ILE A 14 1.50 0.35 -7.28
N SER A 15 0.74 1.40 -7.02
CA SER A 15 -0.72 1.32 -6.92
C SER A 15 -1.36 0.83 -8.22
N ALA A 16 -0.85 1.26 -9.39
CA ALA A 16 -1.34 0.78 -10.69
C ALA A 16 -1.03 -0.72 -10.89
N ILE A 17 0.21 -1.15 -10.64
CA ILE A 17 0.61 -2.56 -10.80
C ILE A 17 -0.19 -3.46 -9.85
N TYR A 18 -0.27 -3.08 -8.57
CA TYR A 18 -1.03 -3.83 -7.57
C TYR A 18 -2.53 -3.84 -7.88
N GLY A 19 -3.05 -2.73 -8.40
CA GLY A 19 -4.44 -2.61 -8.84
C GLY A 19 -4.78 -3.57 -9.97
N VAL A 20 -3.95 -3.65 -11.02
CA VAL A 20 -4.11 -4.63 -12.11
C VAL A 20 -4.09 -6.05 -11.55
N TRP A 21 -3.07 -6.36 -10.74
CA TRP A 21 -2.91 -7.71 -10.20
C TRP A 21 -4.13 -8.14 -9.36
N ALA A 22 -4.63 -7.25 -8.50
CA ALA A 22 -5.78 -7.52 -7.65
C ALA A 22 -7.10 -7.66 -8.41
N ILE A 23 -7.28 -6.93 -9.51
CA ILE A 23 -8.49 -7.02 -10.34
C ILE A 23 -8.49 -8.31 -11.17
N PHE A 24 -7.36 -8.65 -11.80
CA PHE A 24 -7.31 -9.72 -12.80
C PHE A 24 -6.81 -11.07 -12.26
N ALA A 25 -6.13 -11.10 -11.12
CA ALA A 25 -5.70 -12.33 -10.47
C ALA A 25 -5.84 -12.28 -8.93
N PRO A 26 -7.03 -11.98 -8.40
CA PRO A 26 -7.27 -11.83 -6.95
C PRO A 26 -6.92 -13.10 -6.14
N GLY A 27 -7.20 -14.29 -6.68
CA GLY A 27 -6.85 -15.55 -6.03
C GLY A 27 -5.34 -15.75 -5.88
N ASN A 28 -4.55 -15.26 -6.85
CA ASN A 28 -3.08 -15.33 -6.78
C ASN A 28 -2.52 -14.37 -5.71
N ILE A 29 -3.13 -13.20 -5.51
CA ILE A 29 -2.78 -12.32 -4.37
C ILE A 29 -3.06 -13.00 -3.04
N LEU A 30 -4.26 -13.58 -2.87
CA LEU A 30 -4.62 -14.29 -1.63
C LEU A 30 -3.63 -15.41 -1.32
N SER A 31 -3.27 -16.20 -2.34
CA SER A 31 -2.27 -17.26 -2.21
C SER A 31 -0.88 -16.72 -1.86
N THR A 32 -0.46 -15.60 -2.45
CA THR A 32 0.83 -14.95 -2.11
C THR A 32 0.84 -14.53 -0.65
N TYR A 33 -0.26 -13.99 -0.14
CA TYR A 33 -0.39 -13.65 1.28
C TYR A 33 -0.55 -14.87 2.22
N GLY A 34 -0.38 -16.09 1.72
CA GLY A 34 -0.45 -17.30 2.53
C GLY A 34 -1.87 -17.67 2.96
N THR A 35 -2.89 -17.15 2.28
CA THR A 35 -4.29 -17.53 2.57
C THR A 35 -4.48 -19.02 2.29
N PRO A 36 -4.95 -19.83 3.26
CA PRO A 36 -5.25 -21.24 3.02
C PRO A 36 -6.26 -21.42 1.89
N GLU A 37 -6.07 -22.47 1.07
CA GLU A 37 -6.84 -22.68 -0.17
C GLU A 37 -8.36 -22.76 0.09
N GLU A 38 -8.77 -23.36 1.20
CA GLU A 38 -10.16 -23.42 1.67
C GLU A 38 -10.83 -22.06 1.89
N PHE A 39 -10.05 -20.99 2.09
CA PHE A 39 -10.56 -19.62 2.23
C PHE A 39 -10.52 -18.82 0.93
N ILE A 40 -9.94 -19.35 -0.15
CA ILE A 40 -9.91 -18.71 -1.47
C ILE A 40 -11.23 -18.97 -2.21
N ASN A 41 -12.26 -18.21 -1.82
CA ASN A 41 -13.60 -18.31 -2.39
C ASN A 41 -14.01 -17.03 -3.16
N PRO A 42 -15.12 -17.02 -3.91
CA PRO A 42 -15.53 -15.87 -4.70
C PRO A 42 -15.75 -14.57 -3.91
N VAL A 43 -16.17 -14.66 -2.63
CA VAL A 43 -16.37 -13.48 -1.78
C VAL A 43 -15.02 -12.87 -1.42
N ALA A 44 -14.07 -13.69 -0.96
CA ALA A 44 -12.71 -13.24 -0.64
C ALA A 44 -12.03 -12.62 -1.88
N GLN A 45 -12.16 -13.27 -3.04
CA GLN A 45 -11.63 -12.74 -4.30
C GLN A 45 -12.30 -11.41 -4.69
N GLY A 46 -13.62 -11.28 -4.54
CA GLY A 46 -14.33 -10.03 -4.79
C GLY A 46 -13.87 -8.87 -3.92
N ILE A 47 -13.54 -9.14 -2.65
CA ILE A 47 -12.94 -8.13 -1.75
C ILE A 47 -11.58 -7.68 -2.27
N VAL A 48 -10.72 -8.62 -2.70
CA VAL A 48 -9.41 -8.27 -3.30
C VAL A 48 -9.57 -7.46 -4.58
N MET A 49 -10.51 -7.81 -5.45
CA MET A 49 -10.80 -7.01 -6.65
C MET A 49 -11.22 -5.58 -6.29
N LEU A 50 -12.03 -5.39 -5.24
CA LEU A 50 -12.41 -4.06 -4.76
C LEU A 50 -11.19 -3.27 -4.26
N PHE A 51 -10.29 -3.91 -3.53
CA PHE A 51 -9.00 -3.30 -3.16
C PHE A 51 -8.19 -2.91 -4.40
N GLY A 52 -8.21 -3.72 -5.46
CA GLY A 52 -7.59 -3.40 -6.74
C GLY A 52 -8.15 -2.14 -7.39
N VAL A 53 -9.48 -1.98 -7.38
CA VAL A 53 -10.14 -0.74 -7.86
C VAL A 53 -9.73 0.45 -7.00
N ALA A 54 -9.70 0.30 -5.67
CA ALA A 54 -9.25 1.36 -4.78
C ALA A 54 -7.79 1.77 -5.04
N ALA A 55 -6.90 0.81 -5.33
CA ALA A 55 -5.52 1.09 -5.69
C ALA A 55 -5.42 1.88 -7.01
N TRP A 56 -6.28 1.60 -8.00
CA TRP A 56 -6.38 2.41 -9.21
C TRP A 56 -6.86 3.83 -8.95
N VAL A 57 -7.82 4.03 -8.03
CA VAL A 57 -8.23 5.38 -7.60
C VAL A 57 -7.05 6.13 -6.98
N VAL A 58 -6.24 5.48 -6.14
CA VAL A 58 -5.02 6.06 -5.57
C VAL A 58 -4.02 6.44 -6.66
N ALA A 59 -3.82 5.59 -7.67
CA ALA A 59 -2.92 5.88 -8.78
C ALA A 59 -3.36 7.13 -9.57
N LEU A 60 -4.66 7.23 -9.90
CA LEU A 60 -5.22 8.37 -10.65
C LEU A 60 -5.17 9.67 -9.85
N LEU A 61 -5.61 9.64 -8.58
CA LEU A 61 -5.54 10.81 -7.70
C LEU A 61 -4.09 11.22 -7.43
N GLY A 62 -3.21 10.25 -7.23
CA GLY A 62 -1.78 10.50 -7.06
C GLY A 62 -1.16 11.18 -8.27
N TRP A 63 -1.53 10.73 -9.47
CA TRP A 63 -1.10 11.35 -10.73
C TRP A 63 -1.57 12.81 -10.82
N HIS A 64 -2.85 13.04 -10.57
CA HIS A 64 -3.43 14.39 -10.56
C HIS A 64 -2.73 15.30 -9.53
N ILE A 65 -2.49 14.81 -8.31
CA ILE A 65 -1.75 15.57 -7.29
C ILE A 65 -0.37 15.91 -7.82
N ARG A 66 0.41 14.92 -8.29
CA ARG A 66 1.78 15.09 -8.77
C ARG A 66 1.91 16.17 -9.86
N GLU A 67 0.95 16.24 -10.78
CA GLU A 67 0.93 17.24 -11.85
C GLU A 67 0.68 18.66 -11.32
N ASN A 68 -0.11 18.78 -10.25
CA ASN A 68 -0.60 20.06 -9.73
C ASN A 68 0.11 20.55 -8.46
N VAL A 69 1.09 19.81 -7.91
CA VAL A 69 1.84 20.28 -6.73
C VAL A 69 2.73 21.46 -7.08
N THR A 70 2.76 22.42 -6.16
CA THR A 70 3.59 23.64 -6.19
C THR A 70 4.54 23.65 -5.00
N GLU A 71 5.50 24.59 -4.96
CA GLU A 71 6.42 24.72 -3.83
C GLU A 71 5.69 25.00 -2.50
N GLU A 72 4.57 25.70 -2.54
CA GLU A 72 3.77 26.07 -1.37
C GLU A 72 3.03 24.87 -0.76
N ASN A 73 2.59 23.91 -1.58
CA ASN A 73 1.71 22.82 -1.12
C ASN A 73 2.38 21.43 -1.10
N ILE A 74 3.61 21.30 -1.61
CA ILE A 74 4.28 20.01 -1.77
C ILE A 74 4.52 19.28 -0.46
N GLU A 75 4.83 20.00 0.64
CA GLU A 75 5.00 19.38 1.96
C GLU A 75 3.72 18.69 2.40
N LYS A 76 2.58 19.37 2.25
CA LYS A 76 1.27 18.85 2.63
C LYS A 76 0.90 17.66 1.77
N ALA A 77 1.11 17.76 0.45
CA ALA A 77 0.89 16.66 -0.47
C ALA A 77 1.72 15.42 -0.08
N MET A 78 3.03 15.58 0.10
CA MET A 78 3.92 14.49 0.52
C MET A 78 3.52 13.89 1.87
N SER A 79 2.99 14.69 2.79
CA SER A 79 2.50 14.18 4.08
C SER A 79 1.31 13.24 3.92
N TYR A 80 0.43 13.45 2.93
CA TYR A 80 -0.64 12.51 2.63
C TYR A 80 -0.11 11.18 2.10
N PHE A 81 0.90 11.21 1.21
CA PHE A 81 1.55 9.97 0.74
C PHE A 81 2.27 9.24 1.89
N ALA A 82 2.97 9.97 2.75
CA ALA A 82 3.61 9.39 3.94
C ALA A 82 2.57 8.74 4.87
N LEU A 83 1.43 9.39 5.09
CA LEU A 83 0.35 8.86 5.91
C LEU A 83 -0.31 7.63 5.26
N ALA A 84 -0.49 7.62 3.95
CA ALA A 84 -1.01 6.44 3.25
C ALA A 84 -0.10 5.23 3.46
N TRP A 85 1.21 5.39 3.29
CA TRP A 85 2.19 4.35 3.58
C TRP A 85 2.19 3.92 5.05
N LEU A 86 2.01 4.87 5.99
CA LEU A 86 1.92 4.58 7.41
C LEU A 86 0.74 3.65 7.70
N LEU A 87 -0.45 4.02 7.21
CA LEU A 87 -1.67 3.28 7.46
C LEU A 87 -1.60 1.88 6.83
N TYR A 88 -1.04 1.77 5.63
CA TYR A 88 -0.85 0.48 4.97
C TYR A 88 0.19 -0.40 5.70
N GLY A 89 1.27 0.21 6.20
CA GLY A 89 2.26 -0.49 7.01
C GLY A 89 1.73 -0.98 8.35
N LEU A 90 0.96 -0.12 9.05
CA LEU A 90 0.29 -0.51 10.29
C LEU A 90 -0.71 -1.65 10.06
N HIS A 91 -1.46 -1.60 8.96
CA HIS A 91 -2.34 -2.70 8.58
C HIS A 91 -1.55 -4.00 8.42
N GLY A 92 -0.46 -4.04 7.64
CA GLY A 92 0.32 -5.27 7.44
C GLY A 92 0.89 -5.87 8.72
N VAL A 93 1.37 -5.03 9.65
CA VAL A 93 1.94 -5.49 10.94
C VAL A 93 0.86 -5.94 11.95
N LEU A 94 -0.35 -5.39 11.87
CA LEU A 94 -1.41 -5.64 12.84
C LEU A 94 -2.46 -6.65 12.35
N ALA A 95 -2.68 -6.77 11.05
CA ALA A 95 -3.78 -7.55 10.47
C ALA A 95 -3.79 -8.98 11.03
N GLU A 96 -2.64 -9.63 11.05
CA GLU A 96 -2.52 -11.02 11.52
C GLU A 96 -2.70 -11.18 13.02
N LYS A 97 -2.44 -10.14 13.81
CA LYS A 97 -2.64 -10.14 15.27
C LYS A 97 -4.07 -9.83 15.68
N VAL A 98 -4.82 -9.13 14.82
CA VAL A 98 -6.21 -8.74 15.06
C VAL A 98 -7.19 -9.74 14.43
N GLN A 99 -6.74 -10.53 13.45
CA GLN A 99 -7.52 -11.61 12.86
C GLN A 99 -7.54 -12.83 13.79
N THR A 100 -8.73 -13.39 13.99
CA THR A 100 -8.90 -14.66 14.67
C THR A 100 -8.61 -15.78 13.69
N TRP A 101 -7.49 -16.48 13.87
CA TRP A 101 -7.13 -17.62 13.03
C TRP A 101 -7.76 -18.91 13.56
N PRO A 102 -8.17 -19.83 12.68
CA PRO A 102 -8.50 -21.19 13.10
C PRO A 102 -7.34 -21.84 13.85
N GLU A 103 -7.67 -22.77 14.74
CA GLU A 103 -6.68 -23.45 15.57
C GLU A 103 -5.61 -24.15 14.71
N GLY A 104 -4.33 -23.88 15.00
CA GLY A 104 -3.20 -24.41 14.24
C GLY A 104 -2.86 -23.69 12.93
N LEU A 105 -3.66 -22.69 12.51
CA LEU A 105 -3.44 -21.91 11.27
C LEU A 105 -2.97 -20.48 11.53
N ALA A 106 -2.59 -20.15 12.77
CA ALA A 106 -2.03 -18.83 13.07
C ALA A 106 -0.72 -18.60 12.29
N PRO A 107 -0.57 -17.47 11.58
CA PRO A 107 0.62 -17.17 10.82
C PRO A 107 1.82 -16.99 11.76
N ALA A 108 3.01 -17.30 11.23
CA ALA A 108 4.24 -17.05 11.94
C ALA A 108 4.37 -15.56 12.28
N THR A 109 5.02 -15.23 13.39
CA THR A 109 5.22 -13.84 13.84
C THR A 109 5.91 -12.94 12.80
N PHE A 110 6.65 -13.53 11.85
CA PHE A 110 7.24 -12.88 10.68
C PHE A 110 6.72 -13.50 9.38
N SER A 111 5.45 -13.26 9.08
CA SER A 111 4.84 -13.58 7.79
C SER A 111 5.24 -12.58 6.69
N GLU A 112 4.88 -12.90 5.45
CA GLU A 112 5.02 -11.97 4.32
C GLU A 112 4.21 -10.68 4.52
N SER A 113 3.04 -10.76 5.14
CA SER A 113 2.21 -9.59 5.47
C SER A 113 2.90 -8.68 6.49
N THR A 114 3.46 -9.27 7.55
CA THR A 114 4.19 -8.54 8.58
C THR A 114 5.45 -7.89 8.00
N ILE A 115 6.21 -8.61 7.18
CA ILE A 115 7.42 -8.10 6.51
C ILE A 115 7.05 -6.96 5.56
N GLY A 116 6.03 -7.14 4.72
CA GLY A 116 5.51 -6.09 3.84
C GLY A 116 5.07 -4.85 4.63
N GLY A 117 4.36 -5.05 5.74
CA GLY A 117 3.96 -3.98 6.66
C GLY A 117 5.15 -3.16 7.15
N ILE A 118 6.24 -3.81 7.59
CA ILE A 118 7.47 -3.14 8.02
C ILE A 118 8.08 -2.32 6.87
N VAL A 119 8.13 -2.87 5.66
CA VAL A 119 8.66 -2.15 4.48
C VAL A 119 7.85 -0.88 4.22
N PHE A 120 6.52 -0.93 4.30
CA PHE A 120 5.67 0.24 4.11
C PHE A 120 5.82 1.27 5.23
N LEU A 121 6.05 0.85 6.48
CA LEU A 121 6.40 1.76 7.57
C LEU A 121 7.72 2.49 7.29
N VAL A 122 8.72 1.80 6.74
CA VAL A 122 9.98 2.42 6.31
C VAL A 122 9.72 3.45 5.20
N PHE A 123 8.90 3.13 4.21
CA PHE A 123 8.50 4.10 3.18
C PHE A 123 7.79 5.31 3.76
N SER A 124 6.91 5.14 4.73
CA SER A 124 6.26 6.27 5.42
C SER A 124 7.29 7.24 6.01
N VAL A 125 8.29 6.71 6.72
CA VAL A 125 9.36 7.52 7.31
C VAL A 125 10.17 8.22 6.22
N ILE A 126 10.55 7.52 5.14
CA ILE A 126 11.30 8.11 4.02
C ILE A 126 10.51 9.26 3.39
N TYR A 127 9.23 9.05 3.08
CA TYR A 127 8.37 10.07 2.48
C TYR A 127 8.19 11.27 3.41
N TYR A 128 8.04 11.03 4.71
CA TYR A 128 7.92 12.10 5.69
C TYR A 128 9.22 12.91 5.83
N MET A 129 10.38 12.25 5.88
CA MET A 129 11.68 12.94 5.95
C MET A 129 11.96 13.76 4.69
N LEU A 130 11.56 13.25 3.52
CA LEU A 130 11.76 13.88 2.23
C LEU A 130 10.56 14.73 1.77
N ARG A 131 9.64 15.08 2.68
CA ARG A 131 8.41 15.81 2.32
C ARG A 131 8.66 17.23 1.80
N LYS A 132 9.74 17.86 2.25
CA LYS A 132 10.16 19.20 1.79
C LYS A 132 11.25 19.08 0.73
N PRO A 133 11.22 19.90 -0.34
CA PRO A 133 12.42 20.16 -1.12
C PRO A 133 13.53 20.63 -0.18
N LYS A 134 14.76 20.15 -0.38
CA LYS A 134 15.91 20.76 0.29
C LYS A 134 16.05 22.17 -0.29
N SER A 135 16.14 23.17 0.59
CA SER A 135 16.64 24.48 0.19
C SER A 135 18.12 24.31 -0.16
N ASP A 136 18.51 24.78 -1.35
CA ASP A 136 19.92 24.98 -1.66
C ASP A 136 20.53 26.04 -0.72
#